data_AF-A0A7W7HVH4-F1
#
_entry.id   AF-A0A7W7HVH4-F1
#
_cell.length_a   1.000
_cell.length_b   1.000
_cell.length_c   1.000
_cell.angle_alpha   90.00
_cell.angle_beta   90.00
_cell.angle_gamma   90.00
#
_symmetry.space_group_name_H-M   'P 1'
#
loop_
_entity.id
_entity.type
_entity.pdbx_description
1 polymer ?
#
loop_
_entity_poly.entity_id
_entity_poly.type
_entity_poly.pdbx_seq_one_letter_code
_entity_poly.pdbx_strand_id
1 'polypeptide(L)'
;MALSRPSVVGLCAAIGGTAAAAALAMSPAVADGGSVASAAGGCGAIARVEAQWGSGPSGGQVLTVSVTNTSAATTTKWAVAWALGAGRRIVSAWNAAVSTSGGTATAINASHNGILAPGTSATFGMQLSGVGPAPALSCDNGATTPTSSPPPSGTDVTVTEADNRGTVRLRVGGALVVSLASNYLPPTLSTAGVLVPRDNAGGYPTGQPLVARYVAAAAGTVEVSTRTDIACNHQPTPCPSPSVPWSVTVTVTN
;
A
#
# COMPACT_ATOMS: atom_id res chain seq x y z
N MET A 1 49.52 15.12 -81.75
CA MET A 1 49.54 15.86 -80.48
C MET A 1 49.25 14.85 -79.38
N ALA A 2 50.18 13.99 -78.97
CA ALA A 2 51.53 14.23 -78.42
C ALA A 2 51.49 14.74 -76.97
N LEU A 3 51.70 13.80 -76.03
CA LEU A 3 52.44 13.91 -74.76
C LEU A 3 52.11 15.05 -73.76
N SER A 4 51.77 14.68 -72.51
CA SER A 4 52.70 14.84 -71.37
C SER A 4 52.19 14.19 -70.07
N ARG A 5 53.10 13.61 -69.29
CA ARG A 5 53.01 13.31 -67.84
C ARG A 5 54.22 13.96 -67.16
N PRO A 6 54.10 14.48 -65.94
CA PRO A 6 54.65 13.76 -64.76
C PRO A 6 53.68 13.82 -63.54
N SER A 7 53.64 12.89 -62.58
CA SER A 7 54.68 12.45 -61.61
C SER A 7 55.17 13.62 -60.73
N VAL A 8 55.20 13.59 -59.39
CA VAL A 8 56.00 12.73 -58.47
C VAL A 8 55.47 12.94 -57.02
N VAL A 9 55.09 11.89 -56.28
CA VAL A 9 55.73 11.26 -55.08
C VAL A 9 55.91 12.11 -53.79
N GLY A 10 55.50 11.52 -52.64
CA GLY A 10 55.90 11.90 -51.27
C GLY A 10 54.72 11.87 -50.28
N LEU A 11 54.77 11.26 -49.08
CA LEU A 11 55.81 10.49 -48.39
C LEU A 11 55.15 9.51 -47.37
N CYS A 12 55.83 8.44 -46.98
CA CYS A 12 55.35 7.43 -46.02
C CYS A 12 55.27 7.90 -44.54
N ALA A 13 54.37 7.29 -43.77
CA ALA A 13 54.58 6.94 -42.34
C ALA A 13 53.65 5.79 -41.88
N ALA A 14 54.11 4.99 -40.90
CA ALA A 14 53.44 3.81 -40.32
C ALA A 14 54.08 3.53 -38.92
N ILE A 15 53.86 2.44 -38.14
CA ILE A 15 53.20 1.13 -38.33
C ILE A 15 52.43 0.77 -37.03
N GLY A 16 51.27 0.11 -37.12
CA GLY A 16 50.85 -0.90 -36.13
C GLY A 16 49.63 -0.63 -35.24
N GLY A 17 48.90 -1.72 -34.91
CA GLY A 17 47.74 -1.68 -34.01
C GLY A 17 46.84 -2.93 -34.09
N THR A 18 47.32 -4.09 -33.65
CA THR A 18 46.48 -5.29 -33.46
C THR A 18 45.85 -5.32 -32.07
N ALA A 19 44.54 -5.60 -31.95
CA ALA A 19 43.98 -6.49 -30.90
C ALA A 19 42.44 -6.61 -30.90
N ALA A 20 42.00 -7.78 -30.41
CA ALA A 20 40.77 -8.07 -29.66
C ALA A 20 39.38 -7.94 -30.34
N ALA A 21 38.68 -9.09 -30.37
CA ALA A 21 37.24 -9.15 -30.51
C ALA A 21 36.55 -8.94 -29.15
N ALA A 22 35.38 -8.30 -29.14
CA ALA A 22 34.44 -8.33 -28.03
C ALA A 22 33.01 -8.28 -28.58
N ALA A 23 32.30 -9.41 -28.55
CA ALA A 23 30.87 -9.43 -28.76
C ALA A 23 30.19 -8.96 -27.46
N LEU A 24 29.49 -7.82 -27.52
CA LEU A 24 28.64 -7.34 -26.43
C LEU A 24 27.18 -7.61 -26.80
N ALA A 25 26.53 -8.43 -25.98
CA ALA A 25 25.09 -8.64 -26.01
C ALA A 25 24.36 -7.58 -25.16
N MET A 26 23.15 -7.93 -24.70
CA MET A 26 22.26 -7.20 -23.80
C MET A 26 21.26 -6.22 -24.45
N SER A 27 20.02 -6.70 -24.54
CA SER A 27 18.81 -5.92 -24.77
C SER A 27 18.53 -4.95 -23.61
N PRO A 28 17.87 -3.80 -23.85
CA PRO A 28 17.15 -3.11 -22.79
C PRO A 28 15.84 -3.85 -22.51
N ALA A 29 15.74 -4.47 -21.32
CA ALA A 29 14.47 -4.92 -20.80
C ALA A 29 13.54 -3.70 -20.58
N VAL A 30 12.26 -3.84 -20.89
CA VAL A 30 11.24 -2.88 -20.43
C VAL A 30 11.19 -2.92 -18.91
N ALA A 31 11.71 -1.88 -18.26
CA ALA A 31 11.63 -1.76 -16.82
C ALA A 31 10.17 -1.50 -16.43
N ASP A 32 9.60 -2.47 -15.73
CA ASP A 32 8.23 -2.41 -15.21
C ASP A 32 8.04 -1.15 -14.36
N GLY A 33 6.83 -0.57 -14.43
CA GLY A 33 6.49 0.68 -13.76
C GLY A 33 6.28 0.48 -12.27
N GLY A 34 7.36 0.17 -11.55
CA GLY A 34 7.38 -0.14 -10.13
C GLY A 34 6.86 1.01 -9.26
N SER A 35 5.57 0.99 -8.96
CA SER A 35 4.94 1.91 -8.03
C SER A 35 5.41 1.64 -6.60
N VAL A 36 6.37 2.43 -6.12
CA VAL A 36 6.86 2.38 -4.74
C VAL A 36 5.88 3.08 -3.79
N ALA A 37 5.17 2.30 -2.97
CA ALA A 37 4.28 2.82 -1.94
C ALA A 37 5.08 3.18 -0.67
N SER A 38 5.07 4.45 -0.25
CA SER A 38 5.63 4.85 1.04
C SER A 38 4.58 4.71 2.14
N ALA A 39 4.66 3.62 2.92
CA ALA A 39 3.70 3.22 3.95
C ALA A 39 3.82 4.02 5.28
N ALA A 40 3.99 5.34 5.19
CA ALA A 40 4.17 6.22 6.33
C ALA A 40 2.89 7.03 6.66
N GLY A 41 1.85 6.34 7.15
CA GLY A 41 0.62 6.99 7.63
C GLY A 41 -0.69 6.23 7.39
N GLY A 42 -0.77 4.94 7.74
CA GLY A 42 -2.05 4.19 7.77
C GLY A 42 -2.78 3.99 6.43
N CYS A 43 -2.26 4.52 5.34
CA CYS A 43 -2.74 4.33 3.97
C CYS A 43 -1.57 4.16 2.99
N GLY A 44 -1.88 3.58 1.84
CA GLY A 44 -1.00 3.55 0.67
C GLY A 44 -1.58 4.41 -0.44
N ALA A 45 -0.72 5.10 -1.20
CA ALA A 45 -1.13 5.83 -2.39
C ALA A 45 -0.27 5.44 -3.60
N ILE A 46 -0.91 5.22 -4.75
CA ILE A 46 -0.25 4.84 -6.01
C ILE A 46 -0.71 5.76 -7.14
N ALA A 47 0.22 6.48 -7.75
CA ALA A 47 -0.01 7.26 -8.97
C ALA A 47 0.16 6.41 -10.23
N ARG A 48 -0.69 6.64 -11.23
CA ARG A 48 -0.58 6.10 -12.60
C ARG A 48 -0.73 7.24 -13.61
N VAL A 49 0.10 7.24 -14.64
CA VAL A 49 -0.08 8.11 -15.81
C VAL A 49 -1.17 7.51 -16.68
N GLU A 50 -2.28 8.24 -16.86
CA GLU A 50 -3.37 7.81 -17.75
C GLU A 50 -3.19 8.37 -19.16
N ALA A 51 -2.76 9.63 -19.26
CA ALA A 51 -2.53 10.30 -20.53
C ALA A 51 -1.37 11.29 -20.44
N GLN A 52 -0.71 11.53 -21.56
CA GLN A 52 0.31 12.57 -21.70
C GLN A 52 0.30 13.13 -23.13
N TRP A 53 0.70 14.39 -23.28
CA TRP A 53 0.81 15.06 -24.58
C TRP A 53 2.01 16.01 -24.60
N GLY A 54 2.56 16.23 -25.80
CA GLY A 54 3.79 16.99 -25.97
C GLY A 54 4.99 16.33 -25.28
N SER A 55 6.02 17.13 -24.96
CA SER A 55 7.24 16.65 -24.31
C SER A 55 7.86 17.75 -23.43
N GLY A 56 8.69 17.33 -22.47
CA GLY A 56 9.42 18.25 -21.58
C GLY A 56 8.48 19.21 -20.83
N PRO A 57 8.94 20.45 -20.52
CA PRO A 57 8.15 21.45 -19.81
C PRO A 57 6.90 21.94 -20.55
N SER A 58 6.89 21.86 -21.89
CA SER A 58 5.80 22.36 -22.75
C SER A 58 4.65 21.37 -22.92
N GLY A 59 4.83 20.10 -22.52
CA GLY A 59 3.79 19.09 -22.54
C GLY A 59 2.84 19.15 -21.34
N GLY A 60 1.99 18.15 -21.22
CA GLY A 60 1.11 17.95 -20.08
C GLY A 60 0.84 16.48 -19.82
N GLN A 61 0.34 16.18 -18.62
CA GLN A 61 0.10 14.81 -18.16
C GLN A 61 -1.13 14.75 -17.26
N VAL A 62 -1.93 13.69 -17.41
CA VAL A 62 -3.00 13.33 -16.46
C VAL A 62 -2.53 12.15 -15.63
N LEU A 63 -2.64 12.31 -14.31
CA LEU A 63 -2.40 11.28 -13.32
C LEU A 63 -3.72 10.93 -12.63
N THR A 64 -3.96 9.63 -12.43
CA THR A 64 -4.90 9.13 -11.42
C THR A 64 -4.11 8.54 -10.26
N VAL A 65 -4.56 8.84 -9.05
CA VAL A 65 -4.01 8.34 -7.79
C VAL A 65 -5.06 7.49 -7.11
N SER A 66 -4.71 6.24 -6.80
CA SER A 66 -5.49 5.37 -5.93
C SER A 66 -4.98 5.51 -4.50
N VAL A 67 -5.88 5.83 -3.57
CA VAL A 67 -5.61 5.96 -2.13
C VAL A 67 -6.31 4.81 -1.42
N THR A 68 -5.56 3.94 -0.77
CA THR A 68 -6.07 2.73 -0.10
C THR A 68 -5.85 2.82 1.40
N ASN A 69 -6.89 2.62 2.20
CA ASN A 69 -6.72 2.49 3.65
C ASN A 69 -6.05 1.14 3.96
N THR A 70 -4.83 1.18 4.50
CA THR A 70 -4.04 -0.01 4.89
C THR A 70 -4.04 -0.22 6.40
N SER A 71 -4.63 0.69 7.17
CA SER A 71 -5.01 0.46 8.56
C SER A 71 -6.28 -0.37 8.63
N ALA A 72 -6.58 -0.92 9.81
CA ALA A 72 -7.81 -1.68 10.02
C ALA A 72 -8.92 -0.91 10.74
N ALA A 73 -8.73 0.37 11.01
CA ALA A 73 -9.83 1.25 11.39
C ALA A 73 -10.41 1.92 10.15
N THR A 74 -11.73 2.12 10.08
CA THR A 74 -12.34 2.97 9.05
C THR A 74 -11.86 4.41 9.24
N THR A 75 -11.25 5.01 8.22
CA THR A 75 -10.80 6.40 8.25
C THR A 75 -11.77 7.31 7.51
N THR A 76 -11.98 8.53 8.01
CA THR A 76 -12.89 9.53 7.40
C THR A 76 -12.17 10.62 6.61
N LYS A 77 -10.84 10.58 6.61
CA LYS A 77 -9.95 11.55 5.94
C LYS A 77 -8.77 10.83 5.30
N TRP A 78 -8.20 11.43 4.27
CA TRP A 78 -6.87 11.09 3.78
C TRP A 78 -6.16 12.32 3.21
N ALA A 79 -4.83 12.30 3.30
CA ALA A 79 -3.92 13.31 2.81
C ALA A 79 -2.77 12.62 2.08
N VAL A 80 -2.57 12.94 0.81
CA VAL A 80 -1.49 12.42 -0.03
C VAL A 80 -0.53 13.56 -0.36
N ALA A 81 0.76 13.38 -0.11
CA ALA A 81 1.78 14.40 -0.38
C ALA A 81 2.89 13.89 -1.30
N TRP A 82 3.43 14.79 -2.13
CA TRP A 82 4.53 14.48 -3.05
C TRP A 82 5.28 15.74 -3.47
N ALA A 83 6.54 15.57 -3.87
CA ALA A 83 7.32 16.65 -4.49
C ALA A 83 6.85 16.90 -5.93
N LEU A 84 6.56 18.16 -6.28
CA LEU A 84 6.47 18.56 -7.68
C LEU A 84 7.87 18.58 -8.28
N GLY A 85 8.08 17.75 -9.31
CA GLY A 85 9.30 17.81 -10.12
C GLY A 85 9.50 19.21 -10.72
N ALA A 86 10.76 19.64 -10.85
CA ALA A 86 11.11 20.98 -11.28
C ALA A 86 10.39 21.41 -12.59
N GLY A 87 9.85 22.63 -12.59
CA GLY A 87 9.13 23.21 -13.74
C GLY A 87 7.71 22.65 -14.00
N ARG A 88 7.27 21.64 -13.25
CA ARG A 88 5.88 21.15 -13.30
C ARG A 88 4.97 22.05 -12.47
N ARG A 89 3.67 22.10 -12.79
CA ARG A 89 2.63 22.70 -11.94
C ARG A 89 1.33 21.92 -12.05
N ILE A 90 0.49 21.96 -11.03
CA ILE A 90 -0.88 21.47 -11.10
C ILE A 90 -1.72 22.50 -11.86
N VAL A 91 -2.47 22.02 -12.85
CA VAL A 91 -3.38 22.81 -13.70
C VAL A 91 -4.80 22.67 -13.20
N SER A 92 -5.21 21.45 -12.86
CA SER A 92 -6.52 21.12 -12.28
C SER A 92 -6.44 19.81 -11.51
N ALA A 93 -7.41 19.58 -10.63
CA ALA A 93 -7.59 18.31 -9.91
C ALA A 93 -9.08 18.05 -9.70
N TRP A 94 -9.44 16.77 -9.51
CA TRP A 94 -10.81 16.32 -9.26
C TRP A 94 -10.81 15.22 -8.20
N ASN A 95 -11.92 15.10 -7.47
CA ASN A 95 -12.08 14.19 -6.31
C ASN A 95 -11.04 14.40 -5.17
N ALA A 96 -10.35 15.55 -5.16
CA ALA A 96 -9.46 15.99 -4.09
C ALA A 96 -9.40 17.52 -4.07
N ALA A 97 -9.14 18.11 -2.91
CA ALA A 97 -8.65 19.48 -2.81
C ALA A 97 -7.12 19.45 -2.76
N VAL A 98 -6.45 20.10 -3.71
CA VAL A 98 -4.98 20.04 -3.82
C VAL A 98 -4.38 21.43 -3.60
N SER A 99 -3.33 21.48 -2.79
CA SER A 99 -2.57 22.69 -2.45
C SER A 99 -1.08 22.47 -2.70
N THR A 100 -0.31 23.56 -2.86
CA THR A 100 1.14 23.50 -3.07
C THR A 100 1.88 24.49 -2.18
N SER A 101 2.94 24.05 -1.51
CA SER A 101 3.84 24.90 -0.73
C SER A 101 5.28 24.39 -0.82
N GLY A 102 6.25 25.29 -0.99
CA GLY A 102 7.68 24.93 -1.00
C GLY A 102 8.15 23.91 -2.05
N GLY A 103 7.37 23.69 -3.13
CA GLY A 103 7.63 22.64 -4.11
C GLY A 103 6.99 21.28 -3.80
N THR A 104 6.29 21.15 -2.68
CA THR A 104 5.48 19.98 -2.32
C THR A 104 4.00 20.25 -2.65
N ALA A 105 3.31 19.26 -3.20
CA ALA A 105 1.85 19.24 -3.27
C ALA A 105 1.27 18.34 -2.18
N THR A 106 0.08 18.72 -1.71
CA THR A 106 -0.74 17.93 -0.79
C THR A 106 -2.17 17.91 -1.29
N ALA A 107 -2.69 16.72 -1.56
CA ALA A 107 -4.08 16.44 -1.88
C ALA A 107 -4.80 15.91 -0.65
N ILE A 108 -5.94 16.50 -0.28
CA ILE A 108 -6.85 15.97 0.74
C ILE A 108 -8.17 15.52 0.10
N ASN A 109 -8.87 14.61 0.77
CA ASN A 109 -10.12 14.05 0.28
C ASN A 109 -11.19 15.12 -0.01
N ALA A 110 -12.03 14.85 -1.01
CA ALA A 110 -13.32 15.52 -1.15
C ALA A 110 -14.30 15.00 -0.09
N SER A 111 -15.41 15.71 0.13
CA SER A 111 -16.40 15.33 1.14
C SER A 111 -17.05 13.96 0.89
N HIS A 112 -17.16 13.54 -0.37
CA HIS A 112 -17.81 12.29 -0.76
C HIS A 112 -16.90 11.05 -0.82
N ASN A 113 -15.57 11.21 -0.69
CA ASN A 113 -14.61 10.11 -0.83
C ASN A 113 -13.56 10.01 0.30
N GLY A 114 -13.81 10.65 1.45
CA GLY A 114 -12.96 10.55 2.63
C GLY A 114 -13.14 9.28 3.45
N ILE A 115 -14.33 8.66 3.41
CA ILE A 115 -14.65 7.45 4.18
C ILE A 115 -14.07 6.22 3.47
N LEU A 116 -13.07 5.60 4.09
CA LEU A 116 -12.41 4.38 3.63
C LEU A 116 -12.41 3.33 4.74
N ALA A 117 -13.17 2.25 4.54
CA ALA A 117 -13.07 1.05 5.36
C ALA A 117 -11.73 0.31 5.11
N PRO A 118 -11.29 -0.59 6.00
CA PRO A 118 -10.04 -1.34 5.84
C PRO A 118 -9.92 -2.02 4.47
N GLY A 119 -8.79 -1.79 3.79
CA GLY A 119 -8.51 -2.34 2.46
C GLY A 119 -9.29 -1.72 1.30
N THR A 120 -10.20 -0.78 1.55
CA THR A 120 -10.93 -0.05 0.50
C THR A 120 -10.12 1.12 -0.05
N SER A 121 -10.47 1.57 -1.26
CA SER A 121 -9.77 2.66 -1.95
C SER A 121 -10.70 3.75 -2.46
N ALA A 122 -10.22 5.00 -2.45
CA ALA A 122 -10.75 6.11 -3.23
C ALA A 122 -9.78 6.45 -4.37
N THR A 123 -10.28 7.10 -5.41
CA THR A 123 -9.44 7.66 -6.48
C THR A 123 -9.61 9.17 -6.58
N PHE A 124 -8.51 9.86 -6.85
CA PHE A 124 -8.49 11.24 -7.31
C PHE A 124 -7.60 11.38 -8.53
N GLY A 125 -7.75 12.47 -9.28
CA GLY A 125 -6.91 12.72 -10.43
C GLY A 125 -6.51 14.18 -10.55
N MET A 126 -5.48 14.41 -11.36
CA MET A 126 -4.89 15.74 -11.57
C MET A 126 -4.30 15.87 -12.97
N GLN A 127 -4.39 17.08 -13.51
CA GLN A 127 -3.68 17.51 -14.69
C GLN A 127 -2.45 18.32 -14.29
N LEU A 128 -1.29 17.96 -14.83
CA LEU A 128 -0.01 18.64 -14.64
C LEU A 128 0.46 19.30 -15.94
N SER A 129 1.13 20.45 -15.83
CA SER A 129 2.03 20.92 -16.90
C SER A 129 3.38 20.21 -16.76
N GLY A 130 4.01 19.93 -17.90
CA GLY A 130 5.26 19.22 -17.99
C GLY A 130 5.09 17.69 -17.88
N VAL A 131 5.75 16.98 -18.78
CA VAL A 131 5.84 15.51 -18.77
C VAL A 131 6.94 15.07 -17.81
N GLY A 132 6.71 13.98 -17.07
CA GLY A 132 7.69 13.38 -16.18
C GLY A 132 7.22 12.02 -15.68
N PRO A 133 8.01 11.32 -14.85
CA PRO A 133 7.57 10.09 -14.19
C PRO A 133 6.38 10.34 -13.26
N ALA A 134 5.65 9.27 -12.93
CA ALA A 134 4.69 9.28 -11.86
C ALA A 134 5.40 9.63 -10.53
N PRO A 135 4.85 10.52 -9.68
CA PRO A 135 5.47 10.89 -8.42
C PRO A 135 5.46 9.72 -7.42
N ALA A 136 6.52 9.62 -6.62
CA ALA A 136 6.45 8.87 -5.37
C ALA A 136 5.52 9.62 -4.39
N LEU A 137 4.61 8.88 -3.75
CA LEU A 137 3.58 9.44 -2.89
C LEU A 137 3.78 8.97 -1.44
N SER A 138 3.67 9.89 -0.49
CA SER A 138 3.35 9.57 0.90
C SER A 138 1.85 9.71 1.13
N CYS A 139 1.31 8.92 2.06
CA CYS A 139 -0.11 8.94 2.41
C CYS A 139 -0.26 8.92 3.94
N ASP A 140 -1.03 9.86 4.46
CA ASP A 140 -1.53 9.88 5.84
C ASP A 140 -3.06 9.91 5.87
N ASN A 141 -3.70 9.00 6.59
CA ASN A 141 -5.14 9.06 6.88
C ASN A 141 -5.44 9.42 8.34
N GLY A 142 -4.43 9.82 9.10
CA GLY A 142 -4.50 10.07 10.53
C GLY A 142 -4.92 8.86 11.37
N ALA A 143 -4.99 7.66 10.79
CA ALA A 143 -4.84 6.47 11.60
C ALA A 143 -3.42 6.49 12.13
N THR A 144 -3.26 6.34 13.45
CA THR A 144 -1.97 5.95 14.01
C THR A 144 -1.54 4.72 13.21
N THR A 145 -0.35 4.78 12.60
CA THR A 145 0.23 3.59 12.01
C THR A 145 0.12 2.48 13.05
N PRO A 146 -0.27 1.24 12.66
CA PRO A 146 0.25 0.11 13.39
C PRO A 146 1.76 0.22 13.20
N THR A 147 2.43 0.88 14.15
CA THR A 147 3.83 0.56 14.41
C THR A 147 3.83 -0.93 14.53
N SER A 148 4.54 -1.59 13.62
CA SER A 148 5.01 -2.94 13.85
C SER A 148 5.98 -2.86 15.04
N SER A 149 5.40 -2.73 16.24
CA SER A 149 6.03 -3.24 17.44
C SER A 149 6.51 -4.64 17.08
N PRO A 150 7.73 -5.05 17.47
CA PRO A 150 8.06 -6.46 17.43
C PRO A 150 6.89 -7.23 18.08
N PRO A 151 6.49 -8.37 17.49
CA PRO A 151 5.25 -9.05 17.86
C PRO A 151 5.20 -9.19 19.38
N PRO A 152 4.11 -8.77 20.04
CA PRO A 152 4.06 -8.64 21.49
C PRO A 152 4.53 -9.95 22.13
N SER A 153 5.74 -9.90 22.68
CA SER A 153 6.48 -11.06 23.16
C SER A 153 6.42 -11.03 24.67
N GLY A 154 5.36 -11.61 25.20
CA GLY A 154 5.08 -11.66 26.62
C GLY A 154 4.20 -12.86 26.95
N THR A 155 3.82 -12.98 28.21
CA THR A 155 2.85 -13.99 28.65
C THR A 155 1.49 -13.75 28.02
N ASP A 156 1.08 -12.48 27.83
CA ASP A 156 -0.24 -12.12 27.31
C ASP A 156 -0.14 -11.22 26.08
N VAL A 157 -0.95 -11.52 25.05
CA VAL A 157 -1.06 -10.74 23.81
C VAL A 157 -2.50 -10.28 23.61
N THR A 158 -2.68 -8.99 23.31
CA THR A 158 -3.96 -8.47 22.80
C THR A 158 -3.82 -8.20 21.31
N VAL A 159 -4.75 -8.73 20.51
CA VAL A 159 -4.95 -8.39 19.10
C VAL A 159 -6.26 -7.64 18.91
N THR A 160 -6.26 -6.77 17.91
CA THR A 160 -7.33 -5.83 17.60
C THR A 160 -7.69 -5.94 16.11
N GLU A 161 -8.60 -5.08 15.64
CA GLU A 161 -8.85 -4.94 14.21
C GLU A 161 -7.55 -4.69 13.44
N ALA A 162 -6.62 -3.88 14.00
CA ALA A 162 -5.33 -3.51 13.39
C ALA A 162 -4.47 -4.71 12.99
N ASP A 163 -4.66 -5.85 13.65
CA ASP A 163 -3.88 -7.07 13.46
C ASP A 163 -4.46 -8.00 12.39
N ASN A 164 -5.49 -7.59 11.64
CA ASN A 164 -6.15 -8.41 10.62
C ASN A 164 -5.14 -8.96 9.57
N ARG A 165 -5.20 -10.27 9.35
CA ARG A 165 -4.27 -11.10 8.55
C ARG A 165 -2.83 -11.12 9.09
N GLY A 166 -2.61 -10.64 10.31
CA GLY A 166 -1.33 -10.65 11.00
C GLY A 166 -0.95 -12.00 11.60
N THR A 167 0.28 -12.07 12.10
CA THR A 167 0.84 -13.26 12.77
C THR A 167 1.18 -12.96 14.22
N VAL A 168 0.69 -13.78 15.14
CA VAL A 168 0.95 -13.71 16.58
C VAL A 168 1.89 -14.84 17.00
N ARG A 169 2.79 -14.58 17.95
CA ARG A 169 3.61 -15.61 18.60
C ARG A 169 3.29 -15.66 20.08
N LEU A 170 3.06 -16.85 20.61
CA LEU A 170 2.80 -17.11 22.03
C LEU A 170 3.70 -18.24 22.54
N ARG A 171 3.84 -18.32 23.86
CA ARG A 171 4.34 -19.54 24.54
C ARG A 171 3.19 -20.31 25.18
N VAL A 172 3.36 -21.61 25.37
CA VAL A 172 2.46 -22.42 26.20
C VAL A 172 2.32 -21.78 27.59
N GLY A 173 1.08 -21.67 28.07
CA GLY A 173 0.71 -20.96 29.29
C GLY A 173 0.32 -19.49 29.09
N GLY A 174 0.62 -18.89 27.94
CA GLY A 174 0.30 -17.48 27.67
C GLY A 174 -1.16 -17.23 27.24
N ALA A 175 -1.66 -16.01 27.41
CA ALA A 175 -3.00 -15.62 26.99
C ALA A 175 -3.03 -14.90 25.63
N LEU A 176 -4.14 -15.09 24.90
CA LEU A 176 -4.55 -14.28 23.77
C LEU A 176 -5.86 -13.56 24.11
N VAL A 177 -5.93 -12.26 23.86
CA VAL A 177 -7.16 -11.45 23.94
C VAL A 177 -7.46 -10.90 22.55
N VAL A 178 -8.63 -11.21 22.00
CA VAL A 178 -9.14 -10.65 20.75
C VAL A 178 -10.12 -9.55 21.11
N SER A 179 -9.82 -8.31 20.71
CA SER A 179 -10.56 -7.09 21.07
C SER A 179 -11.04 -6.34 19.81
N LEU A 180 -12.30 -6.54 19.42
CA LEU A 180 -12.88 -6.03 18.17
C LEU A 180 -14.14 -5.18 18.43
N ALA A 181 -14.63 -4.45 17.42
CA ALA A 181 -15.87 -3.69 17.53
C ALA A 181 -17.10 -4.59 17.77
N SER A 182 -18.18 -3.97 18.26
CA SER A 182 -19.41 -4.64 18.72
C SER A 182 -20.25 -5.31 17.63
N ASN A 183 -19.90 -5.12 16.35
CA ASN A 183 -20.53 -5.76 15.21
C ASN A 183 -19.87 -7.09 14.81
N TYR A 184 -18.74 -7.48 15.40
CA TYR A 184 -18.10 -8.77 15.16
C TYR A 184 -18.79 -9.91 15.92
N LEU A 185 -18.87 -11.07 15.27
CA LEU A 185 -19.32 -12.33 15.89
C LEU A 185 -18.22 -12.93 16.78
N PRO A 186 -18.56 -13.81 17.75
CA PRO A 186 -17.57 -14.56 18.53
C PRO A 186 -16.56 -15.31 17.63
N PRO A 187 -15.23 -15.26 17.89
CA PRO A 187 -14.25 -15.82 16.97
C PRO A 187 -14.14 -17.34 17.03
N THR A 188 -13.95 -17.95 15.86
CA THR A 188 -13.73 -19.39 15.66
C THR A 188 -12.25 -19.73 15.56
N LEU A 189 -11.88 -20.94 15.98
CA LEU A 189 -10.53 -21.49 15.88
C LEU A 189 -10.46 -22.54 14.76
N SER A 190 -9.46 -22.49 13.89
CA SER A 190 -9.24 -23.51 12.85
C SER A 190 -8.86 -24.88 13.40
N THR A 191 -8.34 -24.93 14.63
CA THR A 191 -7.76 -26.12 15.26
C THR A 191 -7.91 -26.04 16.77
N ALA A 192 -8.58 -27.02 17.36
CA ALA A 192 -8.77 -27.10 18.80
C ALA A 192 -7.46 -27.52 19.52
N GLY A 193 -7.30 -27.11 20.78
CA GLY A 193 -6.23 -27.57 21.67
C GLY A 193 -4.94 -26.75 21.64
N VAL A 194 -4.63 -26.05 20.55
CA VAL A 194 -3.51 -25.08 20.52
C VAL A 194 -3.86 -23.85 21.39
N LEU A 195 -5.04 -23.27 21.16
CA LEU A 195 -5.68 -22.28 22.02
C LEU A 195 -6.91 -22.90 22.67
N VAL A 196 -7.11 -22.61 23.96
CA VAL A 196 -8.28 -23.03 24.74
C VAL A 196 -9.03 -21.77 25.20
N PRO A 197 -10.31 -21.59 24.85
CA PRO A 197 -11.11 -20.45 25.30
C PRO A 197 -11.16 -20.29 26.83
N ARG A 198 -11.41 -19.08 27.30
CA ARG A 198 -11.62 -18.73 28.71
C ARG A 198 -12.93 -17.99 28.91
N ASP A 199 -13.08 -16.85 28.25
CA ASP A 199 -14.27 -16.01 28.27
C ASP A 199 -14.50 -15.37 26.91
N ASN A 200 -15.76 -15.03 26.62
CA ASN A 200 -16.16 -14.26 25.46
C ASN A 200 -17.27 -13.30 25.89
N ALA A 201 -16.99 -12.00 25.84
CA ALA A 201 -17.90 -10.93 26.23
C ALA A 201 -18.16 -9.98 25.06
N GLY A 202 -19.34 -9.36 25.05
CA GLY A 202 -19.73 -8.40 24.03
C GLY A 202 -19.88 -9.02 22.63
N GLY A 203 -19.57 -8.23 21.60
CA GLY A 203 -19.77 -8.58 20.20
C GLY A 203 -21.25 -8.54 19.78
N TYR A 204 -21.54 -8.93 18.55
CA TYR A 204 -22.90 -8.94 18.03
C TYR A 204 -23.74 -10.06 18.69
N PRO A 205 -25.00 -9.81 19.11
CA PRO A 205 -25.81 -8.60 18.93
C PRO A 205 -25.81 -7.63 20.14
N THR A 206 -24.87 -7.77 21.09
CA THR A 206 -24.91 -7.08 22.39
C THR A 206 -24.71 -5.56 22.33
N GLY A 207 -24.15 -5.04 21.23
CA GLY A 207 -23.75 -3.63 21.10
C GLY A 207 -22.49 -3.23 21.87
N GLN A 208 -21.95 -4.11 22.73
CA GLN A 208 -20.69 -3.91 23.45
C GLN A 208 -19.49 -4.44 22.64
N PRO A 209 -18.28 -3.85 22.77
CA PRO A 209 -17.08 -4.35 22.09
C PRO A 209 -16.83 -5.83 22.36
N LEU A 210 -16.43 -6.58 21.34
CA LEU A 210 -16.11 -8.00 21.44
C LEU A 210 -14.77 -8.18 22.15
N VAL A 211 -14.76 -8.93 23.24
CA VAL A 211 -13.55 -9.36 23.95
C VAL A 211 -13.60 -10.87 24.12
N ALA A 212 -12.77 -11.60 23.37
CA ALA A 212 -12.63 -13.06 23.48
C ALA A 212 -11.24 -13.43 24.00
N ARG A 213 -11.16 -14.24 25.04
CA ARG A 213 -9.90 -14.64 25.68
C ARG A 213 -9.63 -16.13 25.53
N TYR A 214 -8.37 -16.45 25.31
CA TYR A 214 -7.86 -17.81 25.13
C TYR A 214 -6.55 -17.98 25.91
N VAL A 215 -6.21 -19.22 26.25
CA VAL A 215 -4.88 -19.60 26.77
C VAL A 215 -4.24 -20.59 25.80
N ALA A 216 -2.96 -20.36 25.49
CA ALA A 216 -2.12 -21.26 24.72
C ALA A 216 -1.83 -22.53 25.52
N ALA A 217 -2.43 -23.65 25.14
CA ALA A 217 -2.35 -24.91 25.89
C ALA A 217 -1.36 -25.92 25.29
N ALA A 218 -1.05 -25.81 24.00
CA ALA A 218 -0.11 -26.68 23.31
C ALA A 218 0.63 -25.92 22.20
N ALA A 219 1.88 -26.32 21.93
CA ALA A 219 2.64 -25.80 20.79
C ALA A 219 1.98 -26.23 19.47
N GLY A 220 1.96 -25.33 18.48
CA GLY A 220 1.29 -25.53 17.20
C GLY A 220 0.90 -24.20 16.54
N THR A 221 0.19 -24.28 15.42
CA THR A 221 -0.36 -23.12 14.71
C THR A 221 -1.88 -23.23 14.62
N VAL A 222 -2.58 -22.12 14.86
CA VAL A 222 -4.04 -22.02 14.76
C VAL A 222 -4.43 -20.67 14.17
N GLU A 223 -5.41 -20.64 13.28
CA GLU A 223 -6.05 -19.39 12.84
C GLU A 223 -7.21 -19.07 13.79
N VAL A 224 -7.27 -17.83 14.26
CA VAL A 224 -8.44 -17.27 14.96
C VAL A 224 -9.14 -16.36 13.96
N SER A 225 -10.40 -16.61 13.65
CA SER A 225 -11.12 -15.88 12.61
C SER A 225 -12.54 -15.50 13.03
N THR A 226 -13.03 -14.38 12.51
CA THR A 226 -14.41 -13.91 12.65
C THR A 226 -14.80 -13.03 11.46
N ARG A 227 -16.03 -12.53 11.47
CA ARG A 227 -16.57 -11.54 10.55
C ARG A 227 -17.57 -10.65 11.28
N THR A 228 -17.81 -9.47 10.75
CA THR A 228 -18.97 -8.68 11.17
C THR A 228 -20.26 -9.43 10.80
N ASP A 229 -21.28 -9.36 11.66
CA ASP A 229 -22.60 -9.86 11.26
C ASP A 229 -23.17 -9.06 10.08
N ILE A 230 -23.99 -9.69 9.26
CA ILE A 230 -24.52 -9.09 8.04
C ILE A 230 -25.58 -8.03 8.34
N ALA A 231 -26.31 -8.12 9.46
CA ALA A 231 -27.20 -7.10 10.05
C ALA A 231 -28.06 -6.21 9.10
N CYS A 232 -28.32 -6.69 7.89
CA CYS A 232 -29.33 -6.19 6.94
C CYS A 232 -30.35 -7.29 6.61
N ASN A 233 -30.44 -8.30 7.49
CA ASN A 233 -31.37 -9.42 7.37
C ASN A 233 -32.75 -9.11 8.00
N HIS A 234 -32.92 -7.94 8.63
CA HIS A 234 -34.19 -7.44 9.14
C HIS A 234 -34.48 -6.02 8.60
N GLN A 235 -35.39 -5.95 7.63
CA GLN A 235 -36.04 -4.74 7.07
C GLN A 235 -35.18 -3.87 6.11
N PRO A 236 -35.84 -3.13 5.18
CA PRO A 236 -35.41 -3.13 3.77
C PRO A 236 -34.26 -2.16 3.43
N THR A 237 -33.56 -2.53 2.35
CA THR A 237 -32.51 -1.79 1.64
C THR A 237 -32.68 -0.26 1.62
N PRO A 238 -31.58 0.52 1.75
CA PRO A 238 -30.22 0.16 1.33
C PRO A 238 -29.31 -0.35 2.46
N CYS A 239 -28.60 -1.46 2.22
CA CYS A 239 -27.59 -2.02 3.13
C CYS A 239 -26.22 -1.35 2.87
N PRO A 240 -25.62 -0.62 3.83
CA PRO A 240 -24.46 0.23 3.54
C PRO A 240 -23.08 -0.45 3.59
N SER A 241 -22.94 -1.72 4.00
CA SER A 241 -21.64 -2.40 4.08
C SER A 241 -21.69 -3.91 3.78
N PRO A 242 -20.71 -4.48 3.04
CA PRO A 242 -20.47 -5.92 3.01
C PRO A 242 -19.91 -6.41 4.36
N SER A 243 -20.00 -7.71 4.63
CA SER A 243 -19.38 -8.28 5.84
C SER A 243 -17.85 -8.17 5.79
N VAL A 244 -17.26 -7.67 6.87
CA VAL A 244 -15.81 -7.48 6.98
C VAL A 244 -15.19 -8.71 7.66
N PRO A 245 -14.36 -9.51 6.97
CA PRO A 245 -13.68 -10.63 7.58
C PRO A 245 -12.45 -10.17 8.37
N TRP A 246 -12.19 -10.84 9.49
CA TRP A 246 -10.99 -10.64 10.30
C TRP A 246 -10.38 -11.99 10.67
N SER A 247 -9.06 -12.14 10.56
CA SER A 247 -8.36 -13.29 11.13
C SER A 247 -6.92 -13.00 11.54
N VAL A 248 -6.35 -13.85 12.41
CA VAL A 248 -4.93 -13.85 12.78
C VAL A 248 -4.39 -15.28 12.80
N THR A 249 -3.15 -15.46 12.33
CA THR A 249 -2.42 -16.74 12.46
C THR A 249 -1.61 -16.72 13.75
N VAL A 250 -1.90 -17.62 14.68
CA VAL A 250 -1.24 -17.70 15.99
C VAL A 250 -0.32 -18.92 16.00
N THR A 251 0.98 -18.70 16.23
CA THR A 251 1.97 -19.77 16.46
C THR A 251 2.34 -19.82 17.93
N VAL A 252 2.04 -20.94 18.58
CA VAL A 252 2.43 -21.26 19.95
C VAL A 252 3.71 -22.09 19.93
N THR A 253 4.73 -21.68 20.69
CA THR A 253 5.91 -22.50 20.99
C THR A 253 5.92 -22.93 22.45
N ASN A 254 6.80 -23.87 22.82
CA ASN A 254 7.17 -24.07 24.21
C ASN A 254 7.95 -22.85 24.75
#